data_AF-A0A7L4NQD2-F1
#
_entry.id   AF-A0A7L4NQD2-F1
#
_cell.length_a   1.000
_cell.length_b   1.000
_cell.length_c   1.000
_cell.angle_alpha   90.00
_cell.angle_beta   90.00
_cell.angle_gamma   90.00
#
_symmetry.space_group_name_H-M   'P 1'
#
loop_
_entity.id
_entity.type
_entity.pdbx_description
1 polymer ?
#
loop_
_entity_poly.entity_id
_entity_poly.type
_entity_poly.pdbx_seq_one_letter_code
_entity_poly.pdbx_strand_id
1 'polypeptide(L)'
;MLNQAVLVESLIVLAVVVWVHVGVWDRFSWCALALAIQAFYAQFKWDRLLRLGGAVFQFRAAANSGLLPASMVIPLLGIMLKERCRAAGIVYFERLGVVVASTGMLVALFLSVIAVGVTKPVPTNTCIVTGVAGSIVIYTMKHSLTVAEVIEVLEVLLIFVYLSMILLYLLPRCFTPGEALLVLGGISFVLNQLIKRSLNVVEGRGDPIDFFLLVAVVGVVLLGLFFTVLFMFMDSCTWISSMFFHTMTAVLGLGVIMPWLYRLIQRNPLFWLLHFLFQTWTRIYL
;
A
#
# COMPACT_ATOMS: atom_id res chain seq x y z
N MET A 1 -3.43 16.87 25.77
CA MET A 1 -4.44 17.09 24.72
C MET A 1 -4.43 15.88 23.79
N LEU A 2 -5.49 15.08 23.81
CA LEU A 2 -5.69 13.99 22.86
C LEU A 2 -5.70 14.64 21.45
N ASN A 3 -4.86 14.20 20.51
CA ASN A 3 -4.79 14.78 19.17
C ASN A 3 -6.13 14.52 18.46
N GLN A 4 -7.08 15.45 18.58
CA GLN A 4 -8.42 15.34 17.99
C GLN A 4 -8.34 15.05 16.48
N ALA A 5 -7.34 15.61 15.80
CA ALA A 5 -7.07 15.34 14.38
C ALA A 5 -6.81 13.84 14.09
N VAL A 6 -5.97 13.17 14.89
CA VAL A 6 -5.65 11.74 14.69
C VAL A 6 -6.87 10.85 14.89
N LEU A 7 -7.72 11.19 15.86
CA LEU A 7 -8.98 10.47 16.08
C LEU A 7 -9.96 10.67 14.94
N VAL A 8 -10.08 11.89 14.41
CA VAL A 8 -10.93 12.19 13.25
C VAL A 8 -10.44 11.45 12.02
N GLU A 9 -9.14 11.51 11.71
CA GLU A 9 -8.52 10.75 10.62
C GLU A 9 -8.77 9.24 10.77
N SER A 10 -8.60 8.71 11.97
CA SER A 10 -8.81 7.29 12.24
C SER A 10 -10.26 6.88 12.11
N LEU A 11 -11.20 7.75 12.52
CA LEU A 11 -12.63 7.53 12.37
C LEU A 11 -13.02 7.52 10.89
N ILE A 12 -12.49 8.43 10.08
CA ILE A 12 -12.71 8.46 8.63
C ILE A 12 -12.21 7.15 8.00
N VAL A 13 -11.00 6.71 8.32
CA VAL A 13 -10.45 5.45 7.76
C VAL A 13 -11.29 4.24 8.20
N LEU A 14 -11.68 4.16 9.46
CA LEU A 14 -12.54 3.08 9.95
C LEU A 14 -13.92 3.09 9.29
N ALA A 15 -14.51 4.27 9.07
CA ALA A 15 -15.78 4.40 8.35
C ALA A 15 -15.66 3.89 6.91
N VAL A 16 -14.56 4.20 6.21
CA VAL A 16 -14.28 3.67 4.87
C VAL A 16 -14.13 2.15 4.90
N VAL A 17 -13.37 1.60 5.85
CA VAL A 17 -13.19 0.13 5.99
C VAL A 17 -14.54 -0.55 6.23
N VAL A 18 -15.37 -0.02 7.13
CA VAL A 18 -16.72 -0.56 7.40
C VAL A 18 -17.60 -0.47 6.17
N TRP A 19 -17.55 0.64 5.43
CA TRP A 19 -18.33 0.79 4.20
C TRP A 19 -17.94 -0.23 3.12
N VAL A 20 -16.63 -0.43 2.92
CA VAL A 20 -16.12 -1.48 2.03
C VAL A 20 -16.51 -2.87 2.52
N HIS A 21 -16.45 -3.12 3.83
CA HIS A 21 -16.83 -4.39 4.43
C HIS A 21 -18.31 -4.73 4.20
N VAL A 22 -19.20 -3.76 4.42
CA VAL A 22 -20.64 -3.93 4.16
C VAL A 22 -20.92 -4.15 2.66
N GLY A 23 -20.16 -3.50 1.78
CA GLY A 23 -20.35 -3.62 0.33
C GLY A 23 -19.84 -4.95 -0.27
N VAL A 24 -18.77 -5.53 0.27
CA VAL A 24 -18.11 -6.73 -0.30
C VAL A 24 -18.47 -7.99 0.46
N TRP A 25 -18.58 -7.93 1.79
CA TRP A 25 -18.90 -9.05 2.69
C TRP A 25 -18.16 -10.36 2.36
N ASP A 26 -16.82 -10.29 2.24
CA ASP A 26 -15.96 -11.43 1.92
C ASP A 26 -14.87 -11.65 2.99
N ARG A 27 -14.19 -12.81 2.96
CA ARG A 27 -13.09 -13.17 3.86
C ARG A 27 -12.00 -12.09 3.91
N PHE A 28 -11.63 -11.52 2.76
CA PHE A 28 -10.66 -10.43 2.69
C PHE A 28 -11.14 -9.14 3.36
N SER A 29 -12.45 -8.87 3.31
CA SER A 29 -13.02 -7.70 3.98
C SER A 29 -13.05 -7.86 5.51
N TRP A 30 -13.27 -9.08 6.01
CA TRP A 30 -13.13 -9.41 7.44
C TRP A 30 -11.67 -9.29 7.90
N CYS A 31 -10.71 -9.71 7.08
CA CYS A 31 -9.28 -9.48 7.35
C CYS A 31 -8.95 -7.99 7.41
N ALA A 32 -9.45 -7.19 6.47
CA ALA A 32 -9.23 -5.75 6.45
C ALA A 32 -9.80 -5.07 7.70
N LEU A 33 -10.99 -5.48 8.16
CA LEU A 33 -11.58 -4.98 9.41
C LEU A 33 -10.71 -5.34 10.64
N ALA A 34 -10.31 -6.60 10.76
CA ALA A 34 -9.44 -7.05 11.86
C ALA A 34 -8.09 -6.30 11.86
N LEU A 35 -7.51 -6.12 10.68
CA LEU A 35 -6.27 -5.37 10.48
C LEU A 35 -6.44 -3.87 10.81
N ALA A 36 -7.58 -3.26 10.47
CA ALA A 36 -7.86 -1.86 10.80
C ALA A 36 -7.95 -1.63 12.30
N ILE A 37 -8.64 -2.52 13.02
CA ILE A 37 -8.71 -2.49 14.48
C ILE A 37 -7.31 -2.63 15.06
N GLN A 38 -6.55 -3.61 14.59
CA GLN A 38 -5.18 -3.85 15.03
C GLN A 38 -4.29 -2.63 14.78
N ALA A 39 -4.32 -2.05 13.58
CA ALA A 39 -3.50 -0.91 13.19
C ALA A 39 -3.85 0.36 13.98
N PHE A 40 -5.12 0.55 14.35
CA PHE A 40 -5.55 1.60 15.25
C PHE A 40 -4.87 1.50 16.62
N TYR A 41 -4.84 0.30 17.23
CA TYR A 41 -4.11 0.09 18.49
C TYR A 41 -2.58 0.28 18.36
N ALA A 42 -2.01 -0.07 17.21
CA ALA A 42 -0.58 0.08 16.95
C ALA A 42 -0.18 1.55 16.71
N GLN A 43 -1.05 2.35 16.07
CA GLN A 43 -0.81 3.76 15.75
C GLN A 43 -0.50 4.60 17.00
N PHE A 44 -1.34 4.52 18.04
CA PHE A 44 -1.11 5.30 19.28
C PHE A 44 0.20 4.93 19.98
N LYS A 45 0.69 3.70 19.78
CA LYS A 45 1.97 3.26 20.36
C LYS A 45 3.16 3.76 19.58
N TRP A 46 3.09 3.72 18.25
CA TRP A 46 4.07 4.41 17.43
C TRP A 46 4.13 5.89 17.77
N ASP A 47 2.99 6.57 17.88
CA ASP A 47 2.96 7.99 18.27
C ASP A 47 3.63 8.23 19.63
N ARG A 48 3.43 7.33 20.60
CA ARG A 48 4.11 7.40 21.89
C ARG A 48 5.62 7.14 21.78
N LEU A 49 6.03 6.13 21.02
CA LEU A 49 7.44 5.78 20.81
C LEU A 49 8.21 6.90 20.10
N LEU A 50 7.60 7.52 19.09
CA LEU A 50 8.15 8.66 18.36
C LEU A 50 8.36 9.86 19.28
N ARG A 51 7.38 10.18 20.13
CA ARG A 51 7.46 11.31 21.09
C ARG A 51 8.49 11.10 22.18
N LEU A 52 8.70 9.86 22.62
CA LEU A 52 9.68 9.53 23.67
C LEU A 52 11.12 9.44 23.14
N GLY A 53 11.35 9.56 21.83
CA GLY A 53 12.67 9.38 21.22
C GLY A 53 13.26 7.97 21.42
N GLY A 54 12.45 7.03 21.90
CA GLY A 54 12.85 5.66 22.25
C GLY A 54 12.65 4.65 21.12
N ALA A 55 12.28 5.11 19.92
CA ALA A 55 12.24 4.24 18.77
C ALA A 55 13.67 3.87 18.36
N VAL A 56 13.97 2.56 18.30
CA VAL A 56 15.21 2.01 17.72
C VAL A 56 15.46 2.57 16.31
N PHE A 57 14.37 2.87 15.62
CA PHE A 57 14.35 3.52 14.33
C PHE A 57 14.12 5.01 14.49
N GLN A 58 15.07 5.81 14.00
CA GLN A 58 14.95 7.26 14.00
C GLN A 58 13.92 7.65 12.93
N PHE A 59 12.65 7.75 13.29
CA PHE A 59 11.61 8.30 12.43
C PHE A 59 11.37 9.78 12.78
N ARG A 60 10.62 10.50 11.94
CA ARG A 60 10.30 11.92 12.18
C ARG A 60 9.45 12.08 13.44
N ALA A 61 10.02 12.64 14.51
CA ALA A 61 9.37 12.73 15.83
C ALA A 61 8.25 13.78 15.92
N ALA A 62 8.21 14.76 15.00
CA ALA A 62 7.23 15.85 15.02
C ALA A 62 5.88 15.51 14.34
N ALA A 63 5.79 14.36 13.66
CA ALA A 63 4.61 13.95 12.89
C ALA A 63 3.91 12.75 13.55
N ASN A 64 2.60 12.62 13.32
CA ASN A 64 1.87 11.41 13.70
C ASN A 64 2.35 10.23 12.85
N SER A 65 2.25 9.01 13.38
CA SER A 65 2.79 7.81 12.72
C SER A 65 2.10 7.46 11.41
N GLY A 66 0.85 7.89 11.19
CA GLY A 66 0.09 7.66 9.95
C GLY A 66 -0.13 6.18 9.63
N LEU A 67 0.00 5.29 10.63
CA LEU A 67 0.04 3.85 10.40
C LEU A 67 -1.31 3.30 9.92
N LEU A 68 -2.41 3.71 10.55
CA LEU A 68 -3.74 3.23 10.19
C LEU A 68 -4.10 3.55 8.72
N PRO A 69 -4.04 4.81 8.25
CA PRO A 69 -4.35 5.10 6.85
C PRO A 69 -3.40 4.35 5.91
N ALA A 70 -2.09 4.36 6.17
CA ALA A 70 -1.12 3.66 5.34
C ALA A 70 -1.38 2.14 5.26
N SER A 71 -1.72 1.51 6.39
CA SER A 71 -1.98 0.07 6.47
C SER A 71 -3.23 -0.36 5.69
N MET A 72 -4.18 0.55 5.46
CA MET A 72 -5.46 0.23 4.82
C MET A 72 -5.48 0.52 3.32
N VAL A 73 -4.63 1.42 2.80
CA VAL A 73 -4.62 1.79 1.38
C VAL A 73 -4.42 0.57 0.47
N ILE A 74 -3.34 -0.18 0.68
CA ILE A 74 -2.97 -1.31 -0.20
C ILE A 74 -4.00 -2.45 -0.09
N PRO A 75 -4.42 -2.91 1.11
CA PRO A 75 -5.47 -3.93 1.23
C PRO A 75 -6.80 -3.54 0.59
N LEU A 76 -7.29 -2.31 0.83
CA LEU A 76 -8.57 -1.87 0.30
C LEU A 76 -8.53 -1.71 -1.22
N LEU A 77 -7.43 -1.20 -1.78
CA LEU A 77 -7.23 -1.14 -3.24
C LEU A 77 -7.23 -2.53 -3.86
N GLY A 78 -6.56 -3.51 -3.23
CA GLY A 78 -6.57 -4.90 -3.70
C GLY A 78 -7.97 -5.52 -3.68
N ILE A 79 -8.74 -5.30 -2.62
CA ILE A 79 -10.13 -5.76 -2.50
C ILE A 79 -11.02 -5.10 -3.57
N MET A 80 -10.91 -3.79 -3.75
CA MET A 80 -11.67 -3.07 -4.78
C MET A 80 -11.31 -3.54 -6.19
N LEU A 81 -10.03 -3.73 -6.48
CA LEU A 81 -9.56 -4.24 -7.77
C LEU A 81 -10.12 -5.64 -8.03
N LYS A 82 -10.04 -6.53 -7.04
CA LYS A 82 -10.62 -7.88 -7.10
C LYS A 82 -12.10 -7.83 -7.46
N GLU A 83 -12.91 -7.10 -6.70
CA GLU A 83 -14.37 -7.10 -6.92
C GLU A 83 -14.76 -6.47 -8.25
N ARG A 84 -14.08 -5.40 -8.67
CA ARG A 84 -14.34 -4.76 -9.97
C ARG A 84 -13.94 -5.65 -11.14
N CYS A 85 -12.80 -6.35 -11.05
CA CYS A 85 -12.36 -7.27 -12.09
C CYS A 85 -13.22 -8.54 -12.15
N ARG A 86 -13.70 -9.03 -11.00
CA ARG A 86 -14.67 -10.12 -10.91
C ARG A 86 -15.98 -9.75 -11.60
N ALA A 87 -16.50 -8.55 -11.34
CA ALA A 87 -17.70 -8.05 -12.02
C ALA A 87 -17.52 -7.89 -13.54
N ALA A 88 -16.30 -7.59 -13.98
CA ALA A 88 -15.95 -7.50 -15.41
C ALA A 88 -15.61 -8.84 -16.06
N GLY A 89 -15.55 -9.95 -15.30
CA GLY A 89 -15.20 -11.27 -15.80
C GLY A 89 -13.72 -11.45 -16.18
N ILE A 90 -12.82 -10.58 -15.70
CA ILE A 90 -11.40 -10.61 -16.06
C ILE A 90 -10.59 -11.34 -14.98
N VAL A 91 -10.46 -12.66 -15.16
CA VAL A 91 -9.87 -13.60 -14.17
C VAL A 91 -8.42 -13.24 -13.78
N TYR A 92 -7.60 -12.79 -14.73
CA TYR A 92 -6.19 -12.47 -14.46
C TYR A 92 -6.03 -11.29 -13.48
N PHE A 93 -6.77 -10.19 -13.71
CA PHE A 93 -6.70 -9.02 -12.84
C PHE A 93 -7.42 -9.24 -11.50
N GLU A 94 -8.41 -10.12 -11.44
CA GLU A 94 -9.01 -10.56 -10.17
C GLU A 94 -7.95 -11.21 -9.27
N ARG A 95 -7.14 -12.13 -9.82
CA ARG A 95 -6.04 -12.78 -9.09
C ARG A 95 -4.96 -11.80 -8.67
N LEU A 96 -4.60 -10.85 -9.52
CA LEU A 96 -3.70 -9.75 -9.15
C LEU A 96 -4.25 -8.95 -7.96
N GLY A 97 -5.55 -8.61 -7.96
CA GLY A 97 -6.19 -7.91 -6.84
C GLY A 97 -6.13 -8.68 -5.53
N VAL A 98 -6.30 -10.01 -5.57
CA VAL A 98 -6.13 -10.90 -4.43
C VAL A 98 -4.70 -10.85 -3.88
N VAL A 99 -3.69 -10.94 -4.74
CA VAL A 99 -2.26 -10.88 -4.36
C VAL A 99 -1.90 -9.52 -3.76
N VAL A 100 -2.38 -8.43 -4.36
CA VAL A 100 -2.16 -7.06 -3.84
C VAL A 100 -2.80 -6.89 -2.47
N ALA A 101 -4.04 -7.35 -2.28
CA ALA A 101 -4.73 -7.28 -1.00
C ALA A 101 -3.97 -8.05 0.08
N SER A 102 -3.58 -9.29 -0.21
CA SER A 102 -2.88 -10.16 0.73
C SER A 102 -1.49 -9.64 1.08
N THR A 103 -0.76 -9.09 0.10
CA THR A 103 0.56 -8.47 0.32
C THR A 103 0.45 -7.25 1.22
N GLY A 104 -0.51 -6.36 0.95
CA GLY A 104 -0.76 -5.18 1.78
C GLY A 104 -1.09 -5.56 3.23
N MET A 105 -1.91 -6.59 3.42
CA MET A 105 -2.28 -7.05 4.77
C MET A 105 -1.06 -7.56 5.55
N LEU A 106 -0.18 -8.30 4.89
CA LEU A 106 0.97 -8.92 5.56
C LEU A 106 2.08 -7.91 5.87
N VAL A 107 2.32 -6.95 4.97
CA VAL A 107 3.24 -5.83 5.21
C VAL A 107 2.75 -4.94 6.37
N ALA A 108 1.46 -4.63 6.40
CA ALA A 108 0.84 -3.86 7.49
C ALA A 108 0.91 -4.57 8.84
N LEU A 109 0.66 -5.89 8.84
CA LEU A 109 0.76 -6.70 10.05
C LEU A 109 2.20 -6.77 10.56
N PHE A 110 3.17 -6.93 9.65
CA PHE A 110 4.58 -6.96 10.00
C PHE A 110 5.02 -5.67 10.71
N LEU A 111 4.70 -4.50 10.14
CA LEU A 111 5.06 -3.21 10.74
C LEU A 111 4.39 -2.99 12.11
N SER A 112 3.18 -3.51 12.27
CA SER A 112 2.46 -3.50 13.54
C SER A 112 3.08 -4.40 14.61
N VAL A 113 3.57 -5.59 14.23
CA VAL A 113 4.28 -6.49 15.14
C VAL A 113 5.57 -5.86 15.64
N ILE A 114 6.31 -5.15 14.78
CA ILE A 114 7.50 -4.37 15.19
C ILE A 114 7.13 -3.35 16.26
N ALA A 115 6.01 -2.63 16.09
CA ALA A 115 5.51 -1.66 17.07
C ALA A 115 5.35 -2.30 18.45
N VAL A 116 4.72 -3.47 18.49
CA VAL A 116 4.45 -4.21 19.74
C VAL A 116 5.75 -4.71 20.35
N GLY A 117 6.68 -5.23 19.53
CA GLY A 117 7.96 -5.77 19.99
C GLY A 117 8.91 -4.71 20.55
N VAL A 118 8.90 -3.49 19.98
CA VAL A 118 9.74 -2.38 20.44
C VAL A 118 9.15 -1.68 21.67
N THR A 119 7.82 -1.73 21.87
CA THR A 119 7.17 -1.11 23.02
C THR A 119 7.43 -1.90 24.31
N LYS A 120 8.14 -1.31 25.28
CA LYS A 120 8.32 -1.87 26.62
C LYS A 120 7.55 -1.06 27.69
N PRO A 121 6.85 -1.71 28.64
CA PRO A 121 6.58 -3.15 28.72
C PRO A 121 5.63 -3.62 27.59
N VAL A 122 5.71 -4.91 27.23
CA VAL A 122 4.91 -5.48 26.14
C VAL A 122 3.42 -5.43 26.53
N PRO A 123 2.58 -4.75 25.75
CA PRO A 123 1.18 -4.55 26.07
C PRO A 123 0.34 -5.78 25.71
N THR A 124 -0.13 -6.51 26.72
CA THR A 124 -0.89 -7.77 26.59
C THR A 124 -2.11 -7.65 25.67
N ASN A 125 -2.96 -6.64 25.87
CA ASN A 125 -4.21 -6.47 25.11
C ASN A 125 -3.96 -6.34 23.59
N THR A 126 -2.94 -5.58 23.20
CA THR A 126 -2.62 -5.42 21.77
C THR A 126 -1.88 -6.62 21.21
N CYS A 127 -1.10 -7.34 22.03
CA CYS A 127 -0.53 -8.61 21.60
C CYS A 127 -1.63 -9.62 21.25
N ILE A 128 -2.70 -9.68 22.05
CA ILE A 128 -3.87 -10.52 21.76
C ILE A 128 -4.55 -10.07 20.47
N VAL A 129 -4.83 -8.77 20.31
CA VAL A 129 -5.45 -8.23 19.08
C VAL A 129 -4.59 -8.50 17.84
N THR A 130 -3.28 -8.29 17.92
CA THR A 130 -2.35 -8.58 16.82
C THR A 130 -2.27 -10.07 16.52
N GLY A 131 -2.29 -10.93 17.54
CA GLY A 131 -2.35 -12.38 17.38
C GLY A 131 -3.62 -12.82 16.65
N VAL A 132 -4.79 -12.32 17.07
CA VAL A 132 -6.07 -12.62 16.42
C VAL A 132 -6.09 -12.14 14.97
N ALA A 133 -5.69 -10.89 14.71
CA ALA A 133 -5.61 -10.36 13.35
C ALA A 133 -4.65 -11.18 12.48
N GLY A 134 -3.48 -11.56 13.02
CA GLY A 134 -2.51 -12.41 12.34
C GLY A 134 -3.04 -13.78 12.00
N SER A 135 -3.71 -14.45 12.94
CA SER A 135 -4.32 -15.75 12.70
C SER A 135 -5.40 -15.67 11.61
N ILE A 136 -6.24 -14.64 11.61
CA ILE A 136 -7.29 -14.44 10.59
C ILE A 136 -6.67 -14.21 9.20
N VAL A 137 -5.63 -13.38 9.11
CA VAL A 137 -4.91 -13.10 7.85
C VAL A 137 -4.25 -14.38 7.32
N ILE A 138 -3.49 -15.10 8.16
CA ILE A 138 -2.81 -16.35 7.76
C ILE A 138 -3.82 -17.41 7.34
N TYR A 139 -4.93 -17.56 8.08
CA TYR A 139 -6.00 -18.49 7.75
C TYR A 139 -6.61 -18.17 6.37
N THR A 140 -6.90 -16.90 6.12
CA THR A 140 -7.48 -16.45 4.85
C THR A 140 -6.52 -16.64 3.69
N MET A 141 -5.24 -16.34 3.88
CA MET A 141 -4.20 -16.59 2.89
C MET A 141 -4.09 -18.07 2.55
N LYS A 142 -4.00 -18.94 3.56
CA LYS A 142 -3.89 -20.39 3.38
C LYS A 142 -5.06 -20.97 2.57
N HIS A 143 -6.27 -20.44 2.76
CA HIS A 143 -7.47 -20.95 2.09
C HIS A 143 -7.81 -20.26 0.76
N SER A 144 -7.20 -19.12 0.44
CA SER A 144 -7.58 -18.30 -0.73
C SER A 144 -6.48 -18.19 -1.78
N LEU A 145 -5.22 -18.33 -1.37
CA LEU A 145 -4.06 -18.23 -2.26
C LEU A 145 -3.60 -19.62 -2.72
N THR A 146 -3.15 -19.68 -3.96
CA THR A 146 -2.37 -20.80 -4.50
C THR A 146 -0.93 -20.75 -4.00
N VAL A 147 -0.20 -21.86 -4.10
CA VAL A 147 1.21 -21.94 -3.66
C VAL A 147 2.09 -20.87 -4.34
N ALA A 148 1.88 -20.64 -5.65
CA ALA A 148 2.62 -19.62 -6.40
C ALA A 148 2.33 -18.19 -5.90
N GLU A 149 1.07 -17.90 -5.57
CA GLU A 149 0.67 -16.59 -5.02
C GLU A 149 1.21 -16.39 -3.59
N VAL A 150 1.27 -17.44 -2.77
CA VAL A 150 1.88 -17.37 -1.43
C VAL A 150 3.38 -17.04 -1.54
N ILE A 151 4.09 -17.68 -2.46
CA ILE A 151 5.52 -17.39 -2.71
C ILE A 151 5.68 -15.93 -3.11
N GLU A 152 4.81 -15.42 -4.01
CA GLU A 152 4.84 -14.02 -4.42
C GLU A 152 4.71 -13.05 -3.25
N VAL A 153 3.72 -13.28 -2.37
CA VAL A 153 3.51 -12.44 -1.20
C VAL A 153 4.72 -12.47 -0.27
N LEU A 154 5.33 -13.64 -0.09
CA LEU A 154 6.49 -13.81 0.77
C LEU A 154 7.74 -13.12 0.20
N GLU A 155 7.95 -13.18 -1.11
CA GLU A 155 9.06 -12.47 -1.78
C GLU A 155 8.91 -10.95 -1.62
N VAL A 156 7.70 -10.41 -1.84
CA VAL A 156 7.45 -8.97 -1.65
C VAL A 156 7.69 -8.57 -0.19
N LEU A 157 7.22 -9.38 0.77
CA LEU A 157 7.50 -9.14 2.18
C LEU A 157 9.01 -9.14 2.45
N LEU A 158 9.74 -10.10 1.93
CA LEU A 158 11.18 -10.22 2.15
C LEU A 158 11.91 -8.98 1.63
N ILE A 159 11.61 -8.55 0.40
CA ILE A 159 12.16 -7.32 -0.19
C ILE A 159 11.80 -6.11 0.69
N PHE A 160 10.57 -6.05 1.19
CA PHE A 160 10.12 -4.99 2.12
C PHE A 160 10.94 -4.95 3.42
N VAL A 161 11.19 -6.11 4.05
CA VAL A 161 12.01 -6.17 5.26
C VAL A 161 13.43 -5.67 4.99
N TYR A 162 14.05 -6.10 3.88
CA TYR A 162 15.39 -5.67 3.52
C TYR A 162 15.47 -4.17 3.23
N LEU A 163 14.54 -3.64 2.43
CA LEU A 163 14.48 -2.21 2.15
C LEU A 163 14.20 -1.39 3.41
N SER A 164 13.38 -1.91 4.33
CA SER A 164 13.14 -1.26 5.62
C SER A 164 14.43 -1.13 6.42
N MET A 165 15.25 -2.19 6.49
CA MET A 165 16.54 -2.13 7.17
C MET A 165 17.49 -1.09 6.53
N ILE A 166 17.56 -1.06 5.20
CA ILE A 166 18.41 -0.13 4.44
C ILE A 166 17.95 1.32 4.65
N LEU A 167 16.65 1.59 4.50
CA LEU A 167 16.08 2.93 4.61
C LEU A 167 16.22 3.49 6.03
N LEU A 168 16.01 2.66 7.03
CA LEU A 168 16.14 3.04 8.43
C LEU A 168 17.59 3.31 8.85
N TYR A 169 18.56 2.78 8.10
CA TYR A 169 19.97 3.03 8.30
C TYR A 169 20.47 4.26 7.51
N LEU A 170 20.05 4.42 6.25
CA LEU A 170 20.55 5.46 5.33
C LEU A 170 19.82 6.82 5.45
N LEU A 171 18.53 6.81 5.78
CA LEU A 171 17.68 8.01 5.80
C LEU A 171 16.97 8.17 7.16
N PRO A 172 17.74 8.30 8.26
CA PRO A 172 17.16 8.50 9.57
C PRO A 172 16.37 9.81 9.61
N ARG A 173 15.18 9.75 10.22
CA ARG A 173 14.22 10.85 10.47
C ARG A 173 13.53 11.41 9.24
N CYS A 174 13.78 10.86 8.06
CA CYS A 174 13.15 11.32 6.83
C CYS A 174 11.67 10.93 6.74
N PHE A 175 11.29 9.77 7.30
CA PHE A 175 9.95 9.19 7.16
C PHE A 175 9.20 9.06 8.48
N THR A 176 7.88 9.01 8.38
CA THR A 176 7.01 8.39 9.38
C THR A 176 6.83 6.89 9.07
N PRO A 177 6.47 6.05 10.07
CA PRO A 177 6.22 4.63 9.84
C PRO A 177 5.19 4.36 8.74
N GLY A 178 4.12 5.14 8.65
CA GLY A 178 3.10 5.01 7.61
C GLY A 178 3.60 5.37 6.20
N GLU A 179 4.37 6.45 6.07
CA GLU A 179 5.01 6.80 4.79
C GLU A 179 5.99 5.72 4.34
N ALA A 180 6.84 5.23 5.26
CA ALA A 180 7.76 4.14 4.96
C ALA A 180 7.00 2.88 4.50
N LEU A 181 5.86 2.56 5.11
CA LEU A 181 5.02 1.43 4.70
C LEU A 181 4.54 1.58 3.25
N LEU A 182 3.98 2.73 2.87
CA LEU A 182 3.43 2.93 1.53
C LEU A 182 4.52 2.88 0.45
N VAL A 183 5.65 3.53 0.76
CA VAL A 183 6.75 3.71 -0.16
C VAL A 183 7.48 2.41 -0.39
N LEU A 184 7.93 1.79 0.70
CA LEU A 184 8.66 0.55 0.63
C LEU A 184 7.74 -0.57 0.15
N GLY A 185 6.47 -0.59 0.57
CA GLY A 185 5.49 -1.55 0.08
C GLY A 185 5.32 -1.47 -1.44
N GLY A 186 5.20 -0.26 -1.98
CA GLY A 186 5.13 -0.03 -3.43
C GLY A 186 6.40 -0.45 -4.17
N ILE A 187 7.57 -0.03 -3.68
CA ILE A 187 8.87 -0.37 -4.28
C ILE A 187 9.09 -1.88 -4.25
N SER A 188 8.82 -2.54 -3.12
CA SER A 188 8.97 -3.99 -2.98
C SER A 188 8.10 -4.76 -3.95
N PHE A 189 6.86 -4.32 -4.15
CA PHE A 189 5.97 -4.95 -5.12
C PHE A 189 6.50 -4.79 -6.55
N VAL A 190 6.92 -3.58 -6.94
CA VAL A 190 7.49 -3.30 -8.27
C VAL A 190 8.77 -4.11 -8.51
N LEU A 191 9.69 -4.13 -7.54
CA LEU A 191 10.93 -4.90 -7.63
C LEU A 191 10.64 -6.40 -7.78
N ASN A 192 9.68 -6.94 -7.05
CA ASN A 192 9.34 -8.35 -7.19
C ASN A 192 8.85 -8.70 -8.59
N GLN A 193 7.98 -7.87 -9.17
CA GLN A 193 7.51 -8.06 -10.54
C GLN A 193 8.65 -7.95 -11.56
N LEU A 194 9.59 -7.02 -11.35
CA LEU A 194 10.79 -6.89 -12.19
C LEU A 194 11.69 -8.13 -12.12
N ILE A 195 11.92 -8.70 -10.92
CA ILE A 195 12.74 -9.91 -10.71
C ILE A 195 12.10 -11.12 -11.38
N LYS A 196 10.81 -11.38 -11.14
CA LYS A 196 10.13 -12.52 -11.78
C LYS A 196 10.15 -12.41 -13.30
N ARG A 197 10.02 -11.20 -13.82
CA ARG A 197 10.04 -10.98 -15.26
C ARG A 197 11.43 -11.13 -15.85
N SER A 198 12.48 -10.66 -15.18
CA SER A 198 13.86 -10.83 -15.68
C SER A 198 14.25 -12.31 -15.77
N LEU A 199 13.74 -13.15 -14.86
CA LEU A 199 13.96 -14.60 -14.89
C LEU A 199 13.15 -15.31 -15.99
N ASN A 200 11.94 -14.83 -16.30
CA ASN A 200 11.05 -15.43 -17.32
C ASN A 200 11.29 -14.94 -18.77
N VAL A 201 12.18 -13.97 -19.01
CA VAL A 201 12.49 -13.44 -20.35
C VAL A 201 13.18 -14.45 -21.27
N VAL A 202 13.67 -15.58 -20.74
CA VAL A 202 14.42 -16.57 -21.51
C VAL A 202 13.55 -17.44 -22.43
N GLU A 203 12.22 -17.50 -22.27
CA GLU A 203 11.39 -18.57 -22.88
C GLU A 203 10.27 -18.18 -23.88
N GLY A 204 10.12 -16.94 -24.38
CA GLY A 204 8.95 -16.64 -25.24
C GLY A 204 9.10 -15.56 -26.30
N ARG A 205 8.97 -15.96 -27.57
CA ARG A 205 8.88 -15.12 -28.78
C ARG A 205 7.72 -14.11 -28.73
N GLY A 206 8.02 -12.83 -28.95
CA GLY A 206 7.07 -11.75 -29.25
C GLY A 206 7.44 -10.45 -28.55
N ASP A 207 7.69 -9.37 -29.30
CA ASP A 207 8.35 -8.13 -28.84
C ASP A 207 7.78 -7.56 -27.52
N PRO A 208 8.49 -7.76 -26.38
CA PRO A 208 8.06 -7.36 -25.05
C PRO A 208 8.73 -6.05 -24.57
N ILE A 209 9.50 -5.39 -25.44
CA ILE A 209 10.35 -4.23 -25.10
C ILE A 209 9.52 -2.98 -24.75
N ASP A 210 8.38 -2.76 -25.41
CA ASP A 210 7.56 -1.55 -25.22
C ASP A 210 6.80 -1.53 -23.87
N PHE A 211 6.51 -2.69 -23.28
CA PHE A 211 5.91 -2.79 -21.95
C PHE A 211 6.97 -2.90 -20.84
N PHE A 212 8.11 -3.53 -21.13
CA PHE A 212 9.26 -3.71 -20.23
C PHE A 212 9.96 -2.38 -19.93
N LEU A 213 10.27 -1.60 -20.98
CA LEU A 213 10.83 -0.26 -20.83
C LEU A 213 9.88 0.61 -20.02
N LEU A 214 8.58 0.39 -20.15
CA LEU A 214 7.62 1.30 -19.55
C LEU A 214 7.33 1.01 -18.08
N VAL A 215 7.22 -0.23 -17.64
CA VAL A 215 7.11 -0.52 -16.19
C VAL A 215 8.42 -0.15 -15.47
N ALA A 216 9.57 -0.36 -16.12
CA ALA A 216 10.87 0.06 -15.61
C ALA A 216 11.00 1.60 -15.58
N VAL A 217 10.64 2.31 -16.65
CA VAL A 217 10.70 3.78 -16.73
C VAL A 217 9.67 4.41 -15.80
N VAL A 218 8.44 3.91 -15.73
CA VAL A 218 7.43 4.40 -14.77
C VAL A 218 7.87 4.12 -13.33
N GLY A 219 8.45 2.95 -13.05
CA GLY A 219 9.01 2.62 -11.74
C GLY A 219 10.18 3.53 -11.35
N VAL A 220 11.13 3.76 -12.25
CA VAL A 220 12.29 4.64 -12.04
C VAL A 220 11.89 6.12 -11.97
N VAL A 221 10.90 6.54 -12.76
CA VAL A 221 10.35 7.91 -12.74
C VAL A 221 9.50 8.14 -11.49
N LEU A 222 8.69 7.17 -11.04
CA LEU A 222 7.96 7.25 -9.77
C LEU A 222 8.94 7.24 -8.59
N LEU A 223 9.98 6.42 -8.64
CA LEU A 223 11.03 6.38 -7.62
C LEU A 223 11.81 7.71 -7.58
N GLY A 224 12.15 8.25 -8.76
CA GLY A 224 12.80 9.57 -8.90
C GLY A 224 11.91 10.72 -8.45
N LEU A 225 10.62 10.71 -8.80
CA LEU A 225 9.61 11.66 -8.32
C LEU A 225 9.48 11.58 -6.80
N PHE A 226 9.42 10.36 -6.28
CA PHE A 226 9.29 10.10 -4.86
C PHE A 226 10.51 10.61 -4.08
N PHE A 227 11.73 10.35 -4.57
CA PHE A 227 12.95 10.91 -4.00
C PHE A 227 13.00 12.44 -4.12
N THR A 228 12.52 13.02 -5.21
CA THR A 228 12.48 14.47 -5.41
C THR A 228 11.50 15.14 -4.45
N VAL A 229 10.32 14.54 -4.24
CA VAL A 229 9.32 14.98 -3.26
C VAL A 229 9.86 14.90 -1.84
N LEU A 230 10.58 13.83 -1.51
CA LEU A 230 11.26 13.70 -0.22
C LEU A 230 12.35 14.75 0.00
N PHE A 231 13.16 15.01 -1.02
CA PHE A 231 14.24 16.00 -0.96
C PHE A 231 13.67 17.42 -0.77
N MET A 232 12.54 17.72 -1.42
CA MET A 232 11.83 18.99 -1.27
C MET A 232 11.16 19.13 0.11
N PHE A 233 10.55 18.06 0.64
CA PHE A 233 9.96 18.06 1.99
C PHE A 233 10.99 18.20 3.10
N MET A 234 12.24 17.77 2.83
CA MET A 234 13.34 17.88 3.76
C MET A 234 13.86 19.32 3.88
N ASP A 235 13.56 20.20 2.91
CA ASP A 235 14.23 21.51 2.81
C ASP A 235 13.32 22.74 2.55
N SER A 236 12.00 22.61 2.41
CA SER A 236 11.18 23.76 1.99
C SER A 236 9.93 24.03 2.82
N CYS A 237 10.07 24.92 3.80
CA CYS A 237 8.97 25.75 4.31
C CYS A 237 8.57 26.84 3.28
N THR A 238 8.43 26.52 1.99
CA THR A 238 8.14 27.54 0.94
C THR A 238 7.05 27.09 -0.04
N TRP A 239 6.19 28.03 -0.40
CA TRP A 239 5.00 27.84 -1.26
C TRP A 239 5.34 27.35 -2.68
N ILE A 240 6.56 27.64 -3.15
CA ILE A 240 7.06 27.30 -4.48
C ILE A 240 7.24 25.78 -4.64
N SER A 241 7.60 25.09 -3.56
CA SER A 241 7.79 23.63 -3.54
C SER A 241 6.47 22.87 -3.69
N SER A 242 5.40 23.34 -3.02
CA SER A 242 4.05 22.80 -3.17
C SER A 242 3.50 23.03 -4.58
N MET A 243 3.72 24.23 -5.15
CA MET A 243 3.26 24.53 -6.51
C MET A 243 3.99 23.65 -7.55
N PHE A 244 5.31 23.49 -7.43
CA PHE A 244 6.11 22.61 -8.28
C PHE A 244 5.73 21.14 -8.15
N PHE A 245 5.35 20.67 -6.95
CA PHE A 245 4.81 19.33 -6.73
C PHE A 245 3.50 19.11 -7.51
N HIS A 246 2.55 20.04 -7.42
CA HIS A 246 1.28 19.92 -8.13
C HIS A 246 1.44 20.02 -9.65
N THR A 247 2.31 20.90 -10.15
CA THR A 247 2.61 20.96 -11.60
C THR A 247 3.38 19.74 -12.07
N MET A 248 4.39 19.24 -11.35
CA MET A 248 5.10 18.03 -11.77
C MET A 248 4.22 16.79 -11.70
N THR A 249 3.36 16.68 -10.70
CA THR A 249 2.40 15.58 -10.60
C THR A 249 1.35 15.66 -11.72
N ALA A 250 0.90 16.87 -12.09
CA ALA A 250 -0.01 17.06 -13.22
C ALA A 250 0.67 16.78 -14.57
N VAL A 251 1.91 17.25 -14.76
CA VAL A 251 2.71 17.00 -15.97
C VAL A 251 3.05 15.52 -16.12
N LEU A 252 3.32 14.80 -15.03
CA LEU A 252 3.58 13.36 -15.09
C LEU A 252 2.30 12.53 -15.22
N GLY A 253 1.23 12.92 -14.53
CA GLY A 253 -0.08 12.30 -14.67
C GLY A 253 -0.65 12.44 -16.08
N LEU A 254 -0.58 13.64 -16.66
CA LEU A 254 -1.08 13.92 -18.00
C LEU A 254 -0.09 13.55 -19.11
N GLY A 255 1.22 13.70 -18.87
CA GLY A 255 2.26 13.51 -19.89
C GLY A 255 2.79 12.10 -19.99
N VAL A 256 2.79 11.33 -18.89
CA VAL A 256 3.37 9.97 -18.86
C VAL A 256 2.31 8.90 -18.62
N ILE A 257 1.42 9.10 -17.65
CA ILE A 257 0.39 8.10 -17.30
C ILE A 257 -0.73 8.08 -18.36
N MET A 258 -1.18 9.25 -18.83
CA MET A 258 -2.32 9.37 -19.75
C MET A 258 -2.06 8.77 -21.15
N PRO A 259 -0.94 9.03 -21.85
CA PRO A 259 -0.69 8.42 -23.16
C PRO A 259 -0.50 6.90 -23.07
N TRP A 260 -0.11 6.42 -21.88
CA TRP A 260 0.11 5.01 -21.64
C TRP A 260 -1.17 4.24 -21.32
N LEU A 261 -2.05 4.82 -20.52
CA LEU A 261 -3.35 4.24 -20.19
C LEU A 261 -4.23 4.18 -21.45
N TYR A 262 -4.03 5.11 -22.41
CA TYR A 262 -4.57 5.05 -23.76
C TYR A 262 -4.05 3.84 -24.57
N ARG A 263 -2.75 3.54 -24.50
CA ARG A 263 -2.14 2.39 -25.20
C ARG A 263 -2.53 1.04 -24.60
N LEU A 264 -2.64 0.94 -23.27
CA LEU A 264 -2.94 -0.31 -22.57
C LEU A 264 -4.41 -0.74 -22.74
N ILE A 265 -5.33 0.22 -22.75
CA ILE A 265 -6.78 -0.03 -22.83
C ILE A 265 -7.30 0.13 -24.27
N GLN A 266 -6.42 0.57 -25.20
CA GLN A 266 -6.75 0.96 -26.59
C GLN A 266 -7.97 1.89 -26.69
N ARG A 267 -8.24 2.65 -25.64
CA ARG A 267 -9.41 3.53 -25.49
C ARG A 267 -9.03 4.74 -24.64
N ASN A 268 -9.82 5.80 -24.74
CA ASN A 268 -9.57 7.02 -23.99
C ASN A 268 -9.54 6.75 -22.47
N PRO A 269 -8.37 6.94 -21.82
CA PRO A 269 -8.10 6.48 -20.46
C PRO A 269 -8.87 7.26 -19.40
N LEU A 270 -9.11 8.56 -19.63
CA LEU A 270 -10.00 9.35 -18.78
C LEU A 270 -11.43 8.83 -18.85
N PHE A 271 -11.88 8.41 -20.04
CA PHE A 271 -13.22 7.88 -20.23
C PHE A 271 -13.35 6.49 -19.61
N TRP A 272 -12.30 5.67 -19.68
CA TRP A 272 -12.25 4.37 -18.99
C TRP A 272 -12.19 4.54 -17.46
N LEU A 273 -11.37 5.46 -16.95
CA LEU A 273 -11.26 5.73 -15.51
C LEU A 273 -12.54 6.37 -14.97
N LEU A 274 -13.15 7.29 -15.71
CA LEU A 274 -14.49 7.82 -15.43
C LEU A 274 -15.53 6.70 -15.47
N HIS A 275 -15.53 5.85 -16.49
CA HIS A 275 -16.46 4.72 -16.56
C HIS A 275 -16.23 3.71 -15.43
N PHE A 276 -14.99 3.49 -15.00
CA PHE A 276 -14.61 2.63 -13.88
C PHE A 276 -15.03 3.22 -12.53
N LEU A 277 -14.84 4.53 -12.34
CA LEU A 277 -15.23 5.27 -11.13
C LEU A 277 -16.76 5.45 -11.05
N PHE A 278 -17.42 5.73 -12.17
CA PHE A 278 -18.86 5.98 -12.28
C PHE A 278 -19.68 4.74 -12.66
N GLN A 279 -19.05 3.57 -12.85
CA GLN A 279 -19.77 2.29 -12.97
C GLN A 279 -20.46 2.01 -11.64
N THR A 280 -21.70 2.48 -11.57
CA THR A 280 -22.63 2.34 -10.47
C THR A 280 -23.37 1.00 -10.59
N TRP A 281 -23.81 0.49 -9.44
CA TRP A 281 -24.48 -0.78 -9.21
C TRP A 281 -25.85 -0.96 -9.90
N THR A 282 -26.22 -0.12 -10.87
CA THR A 282 -27.58 -0.07 -11.45
C THR A 282 -27.84 -1.06 -12.58
N ARG A 283 -26.95 -2.04 -12.81
CA ARG A 283 -27.18 -3.12 -13.80
C ARG A 283 -27.30 -4.53 -13.21
N ILE A 284 -27.77 -4.63 -11.95
CA ILE A 284 -28.22 -5.92 -11.36
C ILE A 284 -29.75 -6.12 -11.57
N TYR A 285 -30.46 -5.17 -12.18
CA TYR A 285 -31.88 -5.31 -12.53
C TYR A 285 -32.15 -4.91 -13.99
N LEU A 286 -31.55 -5.62 -14.95
CA LEU A 286 -32.03 -5.71 -16.33
C LEU A 286 -31.42 -6.93 -17.02
#